data_AF-A0A914DMQ5-F1
#
_entry.id   AF-A0A914DMQ5-F1
#
_cell.length_a   1.000
_cell.length_b   1.000
_cell.length_c   1.000
_cell.angle_alpha   90.00
_cell.angle_beta   90.00
_cell.angle_gamma   90.00
#
_symmetry.space_group_name_H-M   'P 1'
#
loop_
_entity.id
_entity.type
_entity.pdbx_description
1 polymer ?
#
loop_
_entity_poly.entity_id
_entity_poly.type
_entity_poly.pdbx_seq_one_letter_code
_entity_poly.pdbx_strand_id
1 'polypeptide(L)'
;MANIESNDYICVAVRVRPNHYESENELIVHVAGDRNLYLDRKEFTFDQVFNSETTQDEIFNFARPLIDGFIEGYNGTIFAYGQTGS
;
A
#
# COMPACT_ATOMS: atom_id res chain seq x y z
N MET A 1 6.27 28.23 -1.37
CA MET A 1 7.36 27.63 -0.59
C MET A 1 6.71 26.68 0.41
N ALA A 2 6.38 25.45 -0.01
CA ALA A 2 5.75 24.48 0.87
C ALA A 2 6.85 23.72 1.62
N ASN A 3 6.72 23.67 2.95
CA ASN A 3 7.66 23.07 3.88
C ASN A 3 7.85 21.58 3.59
N ILE A 4 9.10 21.21 3.32
CA ILE A 4 9.61 19.83 3.30
C ILE A 4 10.05 19.53 4.74
N GLU A 5 9.12 19.16 5.61
CA GLU A 5 9.45 18.68 6.96
C GLU A 5 8.63 17.43 7.29
N SER A 6 9.05 16.31 6.69
CA SER A 6 9.03 14.95 7.28
C SER A 6 9.87 14.07 6.35
N ASN A 7 11.09 13.80 6.78
CA ASN A 7 12.18 13.23 5.99
C ASN A 7 12.18 11.69 6.06
N ASP A 8 11.09 11.05 5.60
CA ASP A 8 11.09 9.60 5.38
C ASP A 8 10.99 9.34 3.87
N TYR A 9 12.15 9.00 3.28
CA TYR A 9 12.25 8.64 1.84
C TYR A 9 11.71 7.23 1.53
N ILE A 10 11.21 6.52 2.54
CA ILE A 10 10.71 5.15 2.42
C ILE A 10 9.25 5.15 2.82
N CYS A 11 8.40 4.73 1.90
CA CYS A 11 6.97 4.57 2.10
C CYS A 11 6.63 3.08 1.95
N VAL A 12 5.94 2.50 2.92
CA VAL A 12 5.48 1.12 2.87
C VAL A 12 3.96 1.10 2.73
N ALA A 13 3.49 0.71 1.55
CA ALA A 13 2.08 0.47 1.30
C ALA A 13 1.79 -1.04 1.20
N VAL A 14 0.65 -1.46 1.73
CA VAL A 14 0.16 -2.85 1.64
C VAL A 14 -1.07 -2.88 0.74
N ARG A 15 -1.14 -3.88 -0.15
CA ARG A 15 -2.32 -4.14 -0.98
C ARG A 15 -2.89 -5.51 -0.68
N VAL A 16 -4.16 -5.55 -0.29
CA VAL A 16 -4.92 -6.79 -0.12
C VAL A 16 -5.61 -7.10 -1.45
N ARG A 17 -5.32 -8.26 -2.04
CA ARG A 17 -6.02 -8.72 -3.25
C ARG A 17 -7.42 -9.24 -2.90
N PRO A 18 -8.40 -9.16 -3.82
CA PRO A 18 -9.66 -9.88 -3.69
C PRO A 18 -9.43 -11.37 -3.43
N ASN A 19 -10.21 -11.93 -2.52
CA ASN A 19 -10.23 -13.38 -2.35
C ASN A 19 -10.88 -14.01 -3.58
N HIS A 20 -10.12 -14.83 -4.32
CA HIS A 20 -10.60 -15.49 -5.52
C HIS A 20 -11.27 -16.84 -5.23
N TYR A 21 -11.07 -17.38 -4.03
CA TYR A 21 -11.65 -18.65 -3.63
C TYR A 21 -12.81 -18.40 -2.67
N GLU A 22 -14.00 -18.87 -3.04
CA GLU A 22 -15.06 -19.10 -2.06
C GLU A 22 -14.58 -20.19 -1.10
N SER A 23 -14.01 -19.76 0.00
CA SER A 23 -13.58 -20.63 1.10
C SER A 23 -14.50 -20.38 2.27
N GLU A 24 -14.99 -21.43 2.92
CA GLU A 24 -15.75 -21.33 4.17
C GLU A 24 -14.92 -20.77 5.33
N ASN A 25 -13.59 -20.67 5.18
CA ASN A 25 -12.73 -20.08 6.21
C ASN A 25 -12.91 -18.56 6.26
N GLU A 26 -12.92 -18.05 7.49
CA GLU A 26 -12.92 -16.63 7.78
C GLU A 26 -11.69 -15.94 7.18
N LEU A 27 -11.90 -14.74 6.63
CA LEU A 27 -10.82 -13.86 6.18
C LEU A 27 -9.91 -13.54 7.36
N ILE A 28 -8.63 -13.89 7.25
CA ILE A 28 -7.65 -13.60 8.31
C ILE A 28 -7.08 -12.18 8.25
N VAL A 29 -7.38 -11.43 7.19
CA VAL A 29 -6.95 -10.03 7.00
C VAL A 29 -8.18 -9.12 7.03
N HIS A 30 -8.18 -8.18 7.97
CA HIS A 30 -9.22 -7.14 8.08
C HIS A 30 -8.58 -5.76 7.95
N VAL A 31 -8.97 -5.00 6.93
CA VAL A 31 -8.54 -3.61 6.79
C VAL A 31 -9.37 -2.75 7.74
N ALA A 32 -8.72 -2.06 8.68
CA ALA A 32 -9.39 -1.24 9.71
C ALA A 32 -9.37 0.26 9.41
N GLY A 33 -8.59 0.67 8.40
CA GLY A 33 -8.55 2.04 7.89
C GLY A 33 -7.42 2.21 6.88
N ASP A 34 -7.16 3.45 6.48
CA ASP A 34 -6.18 3.76 5.43
C ASP A 34 -4.75 3.42 5.79
N ARG A 35 -4.43 3.23 7.06
CA ARG A 35 -3.07 2.94 7.55
C ARG A 35 -2.96 1.68 8.37
N ASN A 36 -4.09 1.04 8.72
CA ASN A 36 -4.11 -0.04 9.72
C ASN A 36 -4.85 -1.26 9.17
N LEU A 37 -4.27 -2.43 9.42
CA LEU A 37 -4.91 -3.71 9.17
C LEU A 37 -4.67 -4.67 10.34
N TYR A 38 -5.60 -5.59 10.52
CA TYR A 38 -5.48 -6.71 11.43
C TYR A 38 -5.17 -7.98 10.62
N LEU A 39 -4.14 -8.70 11.05
CA LEU A 39 -3.90 -10.08 10.64
C LEU A 39 -4.20 -10.95 11.87
N ASP A 40 -5.29 -11.72 11.80
CA ASP A 40 -5.90 -12.38 12.96
C ASP A 40 -6.14 -11.37 14.09
N ARG A 41 -5.48 -11.49 15.25
CA ARG A 41 -5.65 -10.60 16.41
C ARG A 41 -4.59 -9.52 16.53
N LYS A 42 -3.69 -9.41 15.56
CA LYS A 42 -2.56 -8.48 15.62
C LYS A 42 -2.74 -7.33 14.64
N GLU A 43 -2.63 -6.12 15.16
CA GLU A 43 -2.66 -4.90 14.37
C GLU A 43 -1.28 -4.59 13.75
N PHE A 44 -1.30 -4.11 12.52
CA PHE A 44 -0.14 -3.60 11.78
C PHE A 44 -0.47 -2.24 11.20
N THR A 45 0.51 -1.33 11.25
CA THR A 45 0.40 0.03 10.72
C THR A 45 1.39 0.24 9.59
N PHE A 46 0.93 0.86 8.51
CA PHE A 46 1.67 1.14 7.29
C PHE A 46 1.42 2.59 6.86
N ASP A 47 2.08 3.03 5.78
CA ASP A 47 1.83 4.36 5.21
C ASP A 47 0.51 4.42 4.44
N GLN A 48 0.15 3.30 3.82
CA GLN A 48 -1.14 3.11 3.17
C GLN A 48 -1.52 1.62 3.18
N VAL A 49 -2.81 1.34 3.39
CA VAL A 49 -3.42 0.02 3.23
C VAL A 49 -4.49 0.14 2.14
N PHE A 50 -4.32 -0.62 1.07
CA PHE A 50 -5.27 -0.74 -0.02
C PHE A 50 -6.09 -2.02 0.17
N ASN A 51 -7.41 -1.88 0.23
CA ASN A 51 -8.33 -3.01 0.35
C ASN A 51 -8.52 -3.72 -1.01
N SER A 52 -9.31 -4.80 -1.01
CA SER A 52 -9.60 -5.58 -2.21
C SER A 52 -10.37 -4.81 -3.29
N GLU A 53 -11.02 -3.71 -2.94
CA GLU A 53 -11.81 -2.89 -3.87
C GLU A 53 -10.98 -1.77 -4.49
N THR A 54 -9.77 -1.53 -3.99
CA THR A 54 -8.89 -0.48 -4.48
C THR A 54 -8.48 -0.75 -5.93
N THR A 55 -8.68 0.26 -6.76
CA THR A 55 -8.39 0.25 -8.19
C THR A 55 -6.91 0.43 -8.49
N GLN A 56 -6.50 0.07 -9.72
CA GLN A 56 -5.15 0.33 -10.20
C GLN A 56 -4.82 1.82 -10.26
N ASP A 57 -5.81 2.65 -10.62
CA ASP A 57 -5.63 4.09 -10.75
C ASP A 57 -5.38 4.74 -9.39
N GLU A 58 -6.06 4.30 -8.33
CA GLU A 58 -5.81 4.77 -6.96
C GLU A 58 -4.39 4.44 -6.49
N ILE A 59 -3.92 3.23 -6.73
CA ILE A 59 -2.55 2.80 -6.39
C ILE A 59 -1.51 3.59 -7.20
N PHE A 60 -1.76 3.82 -8.50
CA PHE A 60 -0.88 4.61 -9.34
C PHE A 60 -0.81 6.07 -8.87
N ASN A 61 -1.95 6.68 -8.56
CA ASN A 61 -2.02 8.05 -8.06
C ASN A 61 -1.30 8.22 -6.72
N PHE A 62 -1.30 7.20 -5.87
CA PHE A 62 -0.50 7.18 -4.64
C PHE A 62 1.01 7.22 -4.91
N ALA A 63 1.49 6.49 -5.93
CA ALA A 63 2.91 6.48 -6.30
C ALA A 63 3.34 7.70 -7.14
N ARG A 64 2.39 8.52 -7.61
CA ARG A 64 2.63 9.65 -8.52
C ARG A 64 3.68 10.66 -8.04
N PRO A 65 3.75 11.05 -6.75
CA PRO A 65 4.78 12.01 -6.29
C PRO A 65 6.21 11.52 -6.55
N LEU A 66 6.45 10.20 -6.51
CA LEU A 66 7.75 9.62 -6.85
C LEU A 66 8.08 9.78 -8.34
N ILE A 67 7.06 9.65 -9.20
CA ILE A 67 7.18 9.82 -10.66
C ILE A 67 7.45 11.29 -10.98
N ASP A 68 6.74 12.21 -10.34
CA ASP A 68 6.95 13.65 -10.51
C ASP A 68 8.38 14.03 -10.11
N GLY A 69 8.88 13.53 -8.97
CA GLY A 69 10.28 13.71 -8.57
C GLY A 69 11.28 13.11 -9.57
N PHE A 70 10.96 11.96 -10.16
CA PHE A 70 11.80 11.37 -11.22
C PHE A 70 11.90 12.28 -12.45
N ILE A 71 10.79 12.89 -12.87
CA ILE A 71 10.76 13.83 -14.01
C ILE A 71 11.59 15.09 -13.70
N GLU A 72 11.61 15.53 -12.44
CA GLU A 72 12.44 16.66 -11.98
C GLU A 72 13.94 16.33 -11.86
N GLY A 73 14.33 15.06 -12.10
CA GLY A 73 15.73 14.61 -12.10
C GLY A 73 16.19 13.95 -10.80
N TYR A 74 15.28 13.62 -9.88
CA TYR A 74 15.59 12.81 -8.71
C TYR A 74 15.52 11.31 -9.00
N ASN A 75 16.20 10.49 -8.21
CA ASN A 75 16.09 9.03 -8.31
C ASN A 75 14.96 8.55 -7.40
N GLY A 76 14.14 7.62 -7.92
CA GLY A 76 13.11 6.91 -7.16
C GLY A 76 13.24 5.40 -7.32
N THR A 77 12.78 4.63 -6.34
CA THR A 77 12.78 3.15 -6.42
C THR A 77 11.48 2.61 -5.84
N ILE A 78 10.83 1.71 -6.57
CA ILE A 78 9.63 1.00 -6.12
C ILE A 78 9.96 -0.48 -6.04
N PHE A 79 9.64 -1.10 -4.90
CA PHE A 79 9.66 -2.55 -4.73
C PHE A 79 8.24 -3.07 -4.65
N ALA A 80 7.96 -4.16 -5.38
CA ALA A 80 6.78 -4.97 -5.19
C ALA A 80 7.21 -6.29 -4.54
N TYR A 81 6.67 -6.58 -3.36
CA TYR A 81 7.02 -7.76 -2.58
C TYR A 81 5.77 -8.53 -2.17
N GLY A 82 5.77 -9.84 -2.41
CA GLY A 82 4.67 -10.75 -2.08
C GLY A 82 5.02 -12.20 -2.42
N GLN A 83 4.31 -13.14 -1.83
CA GLN A 83 4.41 -14.56 -2.17
C GLN A 83 3.93 -14.80 -3.61
N THR A 84 4.43 -15.83 -4.30
CA THR A 84 3.86 -16.24 -5.59
C THR A 84 2.34 -16.42 -5.51
N GLY A 85 1.60 -15.70 -6.35
CA GLY A 85 0.13 -15.68 -6.34
C GLY A 85 -0.50 -14.56 -5.50
N SER A 86 0.31 -13.68 -4.92
CA SER A 86 -0.12 -12.36 -4.40
C SER A 86 -0.37 -11.37 -5.52
#